data_AF-A0A3D5KJG9-F1
#
_entry.id   AF-A0A3D5KJG9-F1
#
_cell.length_a   1.000
_cell.length_b   1.000
_cell.length_c   1.000
_cell.angle_alpha   90.00
_cell.angle_beta   90.00
_cell.angle_gamma   90.00
#
_symmetry.space_group_name_H-M   'P 1'
#
loop_
_entity.id
_entity.type
_entity.pdbx_description
1 polymer ?
#
loop_
_entity_poly.entity_id
_entity_poly.type
_entity_poly.pdbx_seq_one_letter_code
_entity_poly.pdbx_strand_id
1 'polypeptide(L)'
;MKLNSYKLQSFKDIYLVAGEAGLNRRVSWVYILQTPSLEDWVHGGELMFVVNNIRLDKVLEEAVSHQLAGVVVLKSEQNESRLNEELIQYANKESMPLFEMDYHIKLLDITRDISNYIIQKQKKVDYLDRFFYNLLFATKLKKEDIDEYAIHFGYHSFNHYK
;
A
#
# COMPACT_ATOMS: atom_id res chain seq x y z
N MET A 1 18.72 7.87 3.19
CA MET A 1 18.38 6.66 2.40
C MET A 1 17.72 7.12 1.10
N LYS A 2 18.44 7.09 -0.04
CA LYS A 2 17.92 7.55 -1.34
C LYS A 2 16.92 6.52 -1.87
N LEU A 3 15.63 6.84 -1.84
CA LEU A 3 14.56 6.01 -2.40
C LEU A 3 14.52 6.23 -3.92
N ASN A 4 14.83 5.18 -4.69
CA ASN A 4 14.78 5.19 -6.15
C ASN A 4 13.38 5.55 -6.68
N SER A 5 13.35 6.53 -7.56
CA SER A 5 12.22 7.33 -8.05
C SER A 5 11.27 6.66 -9.07
N TYR A 6 11.05 5.34 -8.99
CA TYR A 6 10.30 4.62 -10.05
C TYR A 6 9.19 3.68 -9.58
N LYS A 7 8.75 3.69 -8.31
CA LYS A 7 7.82 2.64 -7.88
C LYS A 7 6.33 2.90 -8.13
N LEU A 8 5.82 4.12 -8.04
CA LEU A 8 4.44 4.45 -8.39
C LEU A 8 4.38 5.92 -8.83
N GLN A 9 4.33 6.22 -10.13
CA GLN A 9 4.21 7.60 -10.65
C GLN A 9 2.96 8.30 -10.07
N SER A 10 1.93 7.51 -9.80
CA SER A 10 0.64 7.88 -9.24
C SER A 10 0.68 8.33 -7.78
N PHE A 11 1.75 8.07 -7.03
CA PHE A 11 1.94 8.60 -5.67
C PHE A 11 2.54 10.00 -5.61
N LYS A 12 2.93 10.60 -6.75
CA LYS A 12 3.54 11.95 -6.75
C LYS A 12 2.62 13.03 -6.20
N ASP A 13 1.32 12.80 -6.33
CA ASP A 13 0.28 13.76 -6.00
C ASP A 13 -0.54 13.30 -4.76
N ILE A 14 0.02 12.36 -3.98
CA ILE A 14 -0.45 11.96 -2.65
C ILE A 14 0.60 12.36 -1.63
N TYR A 15 0.19 13.16 -0.64
CA TYR A 15 1.11 13.79 0.30
C TYR A 15 0.83 13.29 1.71
N LEU A 16 1.89 12.89 2.42
CA LEU A 16 1.79 12.59 3.84
C LEU A 16 1.62 13.89 4.63
N VAL A 17 0.58 13.94 5.47
CA VAL A 17 0.26 15.12 6.30
C VAL A 17 0.47 14.85 7.79
N ALA A 18 0.28 13.61 8.24
CA ALA A 18 0.48 13.21 9.63
C ALA A 18 0.80 11.70 9.77
N GLY A 19 1.27 11.30 10.96
CA GLY A 19 1.43 9.90 11.35
C GLY A 19 2.64 9.21 10.72
N GLU A 20 3.72 9.96 10.45
CA GLU A 20 4.96 9.45 9.84
C GLU A 20 5.55 8.23 10.56
N ALA A 21 5.44 8.19 11.90
CA ALA A 21 5.88 7.07 12.72
C ALA A 21 5.20 5.74 12.35
N GLY A 22 4.08 5.79 11.63
CA GLY A 22 3.29 4.66 11.18
C GLY A 22 3.59 4.11 9.80
N LEU A 23 4.52 4.70 9.04
CA LEU A 23 4.78 4.35 7.63
C LEU A 23 5.33 2.93 7.43
N ASN A 24 5.75 2.26 8.50
CA ASN A 24 6.19 0.87 8.47
C ASN A 24 5.03 -0.14 8.42
N ARG A 25 3.77 0.29 8.58
CA ARG A 25 2.60 -0.60 8.47
C ARG A 25 2.54 -1.24 7.09
N ARG A 26 2.23 -2.53 7.06
CA ARG A 26 2.08 -3.29 5.81
C ARG A 26 0.71 -2.98 5.20
N VAL A 27 0.70 -2.45 3.99
CA VAL A 27 -0.52 -2.30 3.20
C VAL A 27 -0.91 -3.66 2.61
N SER A 28 -2.08 -4.17 2.99
CA SER A 28 -2.63 -5.46 2.54
C SER A 28 -3.49 -5.32 1.29
N TRP A 29 -4.32 -4.28 1.23
CA TRP A 29 -5.25 -3.96 0.14
C TRP A 29 -5.60 -2.48 0.11
N VAL A 30 -6.26 -2.05 -0.95
CA VAL A 30 -6.89 -0.72 -1.05
C VAL A 30 -8.38 -0.87 -0.75
N TYR A 31 -8.93 0.04 0.05
CA TYR A 31 -10.37 0.10 0.32
C TYR A 31 -10.90 1.51 0.06
N ILE A 32 -11.92 1.64 -0.79
CA ILE A 32 -12.60 2.92 -1.02
C ILE A 32 -13.81 2.96 -0.11
N LEU A 33 -13.83 3.89 0.83
CA LEU A 33 -14.93 4.03 1.77
C LEU A 33 -16.18 4.53 1.06
N GLN A 34 -17.20 3.68 1.02
CA GLN A 34 -18.53 3.99 0.49
C GLN A 34 -19.65 3.73 1.51
N THR A 35 -19.30 3.17 2.68
CA THR A 35 -20.23 2.80 3.73
C THR A 35 -20.23 3.83 4.87
N PRO A 36 -21.32 3.92 5.66
CA PRO A 36 -21.38 4.81 6.82
C PRO A 36 -20.54 4.37 8.02
N SER A 37 -20.11 3.10 8.07
CA SER A 37 -19.32 2.49 9.16
C SER A 37 -18.40 1.40 8.60
N LEU A 38 -17.29 1.15 9.31
CA LEU A 38 -16.25 0.18 8.97
C LEU A 38 -16.41 -1.22 9.61
N GLU A 39 -17.29 -1.38 10.60
CA GLU A 39 -17.28 -2.54 11.53
C GLU A 39 -17.38 -3.94 10.90
N ASP A 40 -17.73 -4.07 9.61
CA ASP A 40 -17.83 -5.37 8.92
C ASP A 40 -17.09 -5.44 7.57
N TRP A 41 -16.35 -4.38 7.18
CA TRP A 41 -15.86 -4.23 5.81
C TRP A 41 -14.34 -4.31 5.65
N VAL A 42 -13.60 -4.31 6.75
CA VAL A 42 -12.13 -4.29 6.77
C VAL A 42 -11.57 -5.37 7.70
N HIS A 43 -10.38 -5.88 7.37
CA HIS A 43 -9.68 -6.89 8.17
C HIS A 43 -8.46 -6.33 8.91
N GLY A 44 -8.04 -5.11 8.59
CA GLY A 44 -6.82 -4.49 9.08
C GLY A 44 -5.71 -4.50 8.03
N GLY A 45 -4.86 -3.47 8.09
CA GLY A 45 -3.78 -3.26 7.13
C GLY A 45 -4.22 -2.69 5.78
N GLU A 46 -5.51 -2.38 5.56
CA GLU A 46 -5.94 -1.71 4.33
C GLU A 46 -5.46 -0.25 4.28
N LEU A 47 -5.19 0.24 3.08
CA LEU A 47 -5.05 1.67 2.80
C LEU A 47 -6.40 2.22 2.35
N MET A 48 -7.00 3.05 3.19
CA MET A 48 -8.34 3.56 2.98
C MET A 48 -8.35 4.84 2.14
N PHE A 49 -9.28 4.95 1.20
CA PHE A 49 -9.57 6.18 0.47
C PHE A 49 -10.92 6.75 0.90
N VAL A 50 -10.90 8.01 1.31
CA VAL A 50 -12.07 8.79 1.71
C VAL A 50 -12.30 9.89 0.68
N VAL A 51 -13.32 9.71 -0.16
CA VAL A 51 -13.59 10.62 -1.29
C VAL A 51 -14.72 11.62 -1.02
N ASN A 52 -15.65 11.25 -0.14
CA ASN A 52 -16.84 12.03 0.16
C ASN A 52 -16.66 12.89 1.42
N ASN A 53 -17.55 13.87 1.58
CA ASN A 53 -17.56 14.76 2.74
C ASN A 53 -18.27 14.07 3.92
N ILE A 54 -17.52 13.24 4.64
CA ILE A 54 -18.00 12.47 5.79
C ILE A 54 -17.30 12.94 7.08
N ARG A 55 -17.73 12.41 8.23
CA ARG A 55 -17.15 12.67 9.55
C ARG A 55 -15.73 12.08 9.65
N LEU A 56 -14.74 12.83 9.16
CA LEU A 56 -13.33 12.41 9.12
C LEU A 56 -12.76 12.06 10.50
N ASP A 57 -13.28 12.70 11.55
CA ASP A 57 -12.98 12.39 12.94
C ASP A 57 -13.33 10.93 13.27
N LYS A 58 -14.56 10.52 12.97
CA LYS A 58 -15.01 9.14 13.19
C LYS A 58 -14.28 8.15 12.31
N VAL A 59 -14.00 8.51 11.06
CA VAL A 59 -13.28 7.64 10.13
C VAL A 59 -11.86 7.39 10.62
N LEU A 60 -11.18 8.40 11.16
CA LEU A 60 -9.85 8.22 11.74
C LEU A 60 -9.89 7.36 13.00
N GLU A 61 -10.88 7.56 13.88
CA GLU A 61 -11.08 6.71 15.06
C GLU A 61 -11.30 5.24 14.66
N GLU A 62 -12.17 4.99 13.69
CA GLU A 62 -12.45 3.65 13.17
C GLU A 62 -11.22 3.05 12.45
N ALA A 63 -10.46 3.86 11.71
CA ALA A 63 -9.23 3.41 11.06
C ALA A 63 -8.18 2.96 12.07
N VAL A 64 -8.06 3.68 13.19
CA VAL A 64 -7.16 3.33 14.30
C VAL A 64 -7.64 2.05 14.98
N SER A 65 -8.94 1.96 15.30
CA SER A 65 -9.49 0.79 16.00
C SER A 65 -9.40 -0.50 15.18
N HIS A 66 -9.56 -0.41 13.86
CA HIS A 66 -9.44 -1.55 12.93
C HIS A 66 -8.01 -1.76 12.41
N GLN A 67 -7.02 -1.05 12.94
CA GLN A 67 -5.59 -1.24 12.60
C GLN A 67 -5.30 -1.09 11.10
N LEU A 68 -5.89 -0.10 10.46
CA LEU A 68 -5.61 0.19 9.06
C LEU A 68 -4.16 0.61 8.85
N ALA A 69 -3.65 0.39 7.62
CA ALA A 69 -2.29 0.78 7.28
C ALA A 69 -2.17 2.29 7.04
N GLY A 70 -3.26 2.95 6.67
CA GLY A 70 -3.32 4.40 6.51
C GLY A 70 -4.64 4.88 5.93
N VAL A 71 -4.83 6.19 5.92
CA VAL A 71 -6.01 6.88 5.38
C VAL A 71 -5.58 7.94 4.38
N VAL A 72 -6.22 7.96 3.21
CA VAL A 72 -6.02 8.93 2.14
C VAL A 72 -7.31 9.72 1.97
N VAL A 73 -7.25 11.03 2.18
CA VAL A 73 -8.40 11.93 2.06
C VAL A 73 -8.31 12.71 0.75
N LEU A 74 -9.36 12.61 -0.06
CA LEU A 74 -9.52 13.42 -1.27
C LEU A 74 -9.80 14.87 -0.87
N LYS A 75 -9.02 15.80 -1.42
CA LYS A 75 -9.26 17.24 -1.28
C LYS A 75 -10.59 17.68 -1.90
N SER A 76 -11.01 18.90 -1.62
CA SER A 76 -12.20 19.50 -2.26
C SER A 76 -12.02 19.64 -3.78
N GLU A 77 -13.09 19.94 -4.51
CA GLU A 77 -13.02 20.21 -5.95
C GLU A 77 -12.10 21.39 -6.30
N GLN A 78 -11.97 22.34 -5.37
CA GLN A 78 -11.06 23.48 -5.43
C GLN A 78 -9.62 23.14 -4.99
N ASN A 79 -9.37 21.86 -4.73
CA ASN A 79 -8.10 21.31 -4.23
C ASN A 79 -7.69 21.86 -2.85
N GLU A 80 -8.66 22.21 -2.02
CA GLU A 80 -8.44 22.64 -0.64
C GLU A 80 -8.42 21.45 0.31
N SER A 81 -7.58 21.56 1.34
CA SER A 81 -7.51 20.54 2.39
C SER A 81 -8.83 20.43 3.14
N ARG A 82 -9.26 19.20 3.39
CA ARG A 82 -10.41 18.89 4.26
C ARG A 82 -9.98 18.56 5.69
N LEU A 83 -8.67 18.52 5.95
CA LEU A 83 -8.09 18.17 7.24
C LEU A 83 -7.91 19.44 8.07
N ASN A 84 -8.48 19.44 9.28
CA ASN A 84 -8.21 20.46 10.27
C ASN A 84 -7.03 20.05 11.17
N GLU A 85 -6.55 20.98 12.00
CA GLU A 85 -5.42 20.72 12.90
C GLU A 85 -5.70 19.60 13.91
N GLU A 86 -6.94 19.46 14.39
CA GLU A 86 -7.32 18.41 15.35
C GLU A 86 -7.15 17.01 14.76
N LEU A 87 -7.57 16.79 13.50
CA LEU A 87 -7.40 15.52 12.79
C LEU A 87 -5.92 15.19 12.57
N ILE A 88 -5.11 16.19 12.22
CA ILE A 88 -3.66 16.04 12.02
C ILE A 88 -2.98 15.67 13.34
N GLN A 89 -3.31 16.34 14.43
CA GLN A 89 -2.77 16.04 15.76
C GLN A 89 -3.18 14.65 16.24
N TYR A 90 -4.44 14.28 16.04
CA TYR A 90 -4.94 12.93 16.36
C TYR A 90 -4.19 11.85 15.59
N ALA A 91 -4.05 12.00 14.27
CA ALA A 91 -3.33 11.05 13.43
C ALA A 91 -1.84 10.93 13.84
N ASN A 92 -1.18 12.03 14.19
CA ASN A 92 0.18 12.00 14.74
C ASN A 92 0.26 11.23 16.06
N LYS A 93 -0.66 11.51 17.00
CA LYS A 93 -0.72 10.86 18.31
C LYS A 93 -0.87 9.34 18.18
N GLU A 94 -1.81 8.88 17.34
CA GLU A 94 -2.06 7.45 17.12
C GLU A 94 -1.08 6.83 16.10
N SER A 95 -0.11 7.62 15.62
CA SER A 95 0.82 7.26 14.56
C SER A 95 0.11 6.71 13.32
N MET A 96 -1.10 7.17 13.00
CA MET A 96 -1.88 6.73 11.84
C MET A 96 -1.45 7.50 10.58
N PRO A 97 -0.86 6.84 9.56
CA PRO A 97 -0.47 7.53 8.34
C PRO A 97 -1.69 8.16 7.67
N LEU A 98 -1.69 9.49 7.62
CA LEU A 98 -2.75 10.30 7.05
C LEU A 98 -2.19 11.05 5.84
N PHE A 99 -2.81 10.81 4.70
CA PHE A 99 -2.42 11.38 3.43
C PHE A 99 -3.54 12.25 2.86
N GLU A 100 -3.16 13.22 2.03
CA GLU A 100 -4.07 13.93 1.16
C GLU A 100 -3.81 13.61 -0.30
N MET A 101 -4.87 13.53 -1.08
CA MET A 101 -4.84 13.32 -2.52
C MET A 101 -5.51 14.49 -3.22
N ASP A 102 -4.82 15.09 -4.20
CA ASP A 102 -5.38 16.18 -5.00
C ASP A 102 -6.59 15.71 -5.84
N TYR A 103 -7.57 16.59 -6.06
CA TYR A 103 -8.86 16.24 -6.66
C TYR A 103 -8.77 15.76 -8.12
N HIS A 104 -7.78 16.27 -8.86
CA HIS A 104 -7.60 15.97 -10.29
C HIS A 104 -7.07 14.55 -10.56
N ILE A 105 -6.64 13.84 -9.51
CA ILE A 105 -6.12 12.48 -9.62
C ILE A 105 -7.29 11.51 -9.76
N LYS A 106 -7.22 10.64 -10.76
CA LYS A 106 -8.24 9.62 -10.98
C LYS A 106 -8.07 8.50 -9.96
N LEU A 107 -9.06 8.35 -9.07
CA LEU A 107 -9.12 7.29 -8.07
C LEU A 107 -8.90 5.89 -8.70
N LEU A 108 -9.47 5.63 -9.88
CA LEU A 108 -9.28 4.35 -10.59
C LEU A 108 -7.81 4.06 -10.90
N ASP A 109 -7.06 5.07 -11.35
CA ASP A 109 -5.67 4.89 -11.78
C ASP A 109 -4.78 4.61 -10.57
N ILE A 110 -4.90 5.42 -9.51
CA ILE A 110 -4.14 5.20 -8.27
C ILE A 110 -4.48 3.86 -7.61
N THR A 111 -5.77 3.54 -7.44
CA THR A 111 -6.16 2.30 -6.76
C THR A 111 -5.72 1.06 -7.54
N ARG A 112 -5.74 1.11 -8.88
CA ARG A 112 -5.22 0.05 -9.73
C ARG A 112 -3.71 -0.11 -9.58
N ASP A 113 -2.97 0.99 -9.60
CA ASP A 113 -1.52 0.96 -9.49
C ASP A 113 -1.06 0.40 -8.14
N ILE A 114 -1.68 0.85 -7.04
CA ILE A 114 -1.41 0.34 -5.70
C ILE A 114 -1.76 -1.15 -5.60
N SER A 115 -2.94 -1.54 -6.06
CA SER A 115 -3.37 -2.94 -6.04
C SER A 115 -2.43 -3.84 -6.82
N ASN A 116 -1.99 -3.41 -8.01
CA ASN A 116 -1.02 -4.14 -8.81
C ASN A 116 0.32 -4.29 -8.10
N TYR A 117 0.79 -3.24 -7.41
CA TYR A 117 2.02 -3.30 -6.63
C TYR A 117 1.91 -4.27 -5.46
N ILE A 118 0.80 -4.24 -4.73
CA ILE A 118 0.50 -5.17 -3.63
C ILE A 118 0.51 -6.61 -4.14
N ILE A 119 -0.24 -6.90 -5.20
CA ILE A 119 -0.34 -8.24 -5.79
C ILE A 119 1.03 -8.75 -6.26
N GLN A 120 1.83 -7.90 -6.93
CA GLN A 120 3.18 -8.27 -7.35
C GLN A 120 4.10 -8.57 -6.16
N LYS A 121 3.98 -7.82 -5.07
CA LYS A 121 4.73 -8.07 -3.84
C LYS A 121 4.33 -9.40 -3.19
N GLN A 122 3.04 -9.71 -3.13
CA GLN A 122 2.54 -10.98 -2.60
C GLN A 122 3.05 -12.16 -3.45
N LYS A 123 2.92 -12.08 -4.78
CA LYS A 123 3.42 -13.13 -5.70
C LYS A 123 4.90 -13.44 -5.51
N LYS A 124 5.74 -12.43 -5.25
CA LYS A 124 7.17 -12.63 -4.98
C LYS A 124 7.43 -13.40 -3.69
N VAL A 125 6.62 -13.17 -2.65
CA VAL A 125 6.70 -13.91 -1.38
C VAL A 125 6.24 -15.35 -1.60
N ASP A 126 5.09 -15.57 -2.25
CA ASP A 126 4.59 -16.92 -2.53
C ASP A 126 5.55 -17.74 -3.40
N TYR A 127 6.27 -17.08 -4.30
CA TYR A 127 7.30 -17.73 -5.11
C TYR A 127 8.53 -18.10 -4.27
N LEU A 128 8.95 -17.22 -3.36
CA LEU A 128 10.04 -17.49 -2.43
C LEU A 128 9.73 -18.68 -1.52
N ASP A 129 8.52 -18.73 -0.97
CA ASP A 129 8.07 -19.83 -0.10
C ASP A 129 8.07 -21.17 -0.85
N ARG A 130 7.57 -21.19 -2.09
CA ARG A 130 7.60 -22.38 -2.95
C ARG A 130 9.03 -22.82 -3.30
N PHE A 131 9.91 -21.87 -3.59
CA PHE A 131 11.31 -22.16 -3.87
C PHE A 131 12.01 -22.79 -2.65
N PHE A 132 11.83 -22.22 -1.45
CA PHE A 132 12.39 -22.79 -0.23
C PHE A 132 11.83 -24.16 0.10
N TYR A 133 10.52 -24.36 -0.09
CA TYR A 133 9.90 -25.66 0.05
C TYR A 133 10.57 -26.70 -0.87
N ASN A 134 10.73 -26.36 -2.15
CA ASN A 134 11.41 -27.24 -3.10
C ASN A 134 12.88 -27.47 -2.71
N LEU A 135 13.59 -26.44 -2.23
CA LEU A 135 15.00 -26.58 -1.80
C LEU A 135 15.17 -27.58 -0.65
N LEU A 136 14.27 -27.52 0.34
CA LEU A 136 14.34 -28.33 1.55
C LEU A 136 13.82 -29.76 1.35
N PHE A 137 12.80 -29.93 0.50
CA PHE A 137 12.04 -31.18 0.43
C PHE A 137 12.06 -31.87 -0.94
N ALA A 138 12.56 -31.23 -2.01
CA ALA A 138 12.69 -31.92 -3.29
C ALA A 138 13.88 -32.88 -3.27
N THR A 139 13.65 -34.11 -3.72
CA THR A 139 14.68 -35.16 -3.84
C THR A 139 15.73 -34.85 -4.92
N LYS A 140 15.41 -33.95 -5.86
CA LYS A 140 16.32 -33.34 -6.85
C LYS A 140 15.79 -31.95 -7.23
N LEU A 141 16.65 -30.94 -7.11
CA LEU A 141 16.43 -29.62 -7.70
C LEU A 141 16.94 -29.63 -9.14
N LYS A 142 16.11 -29.22 -10.10
CA LYS A 142 16.57 -29.04 -11.47
C LYS A 142 17.20 -27.65 -11.59
N LYS A 143 18.21 -27.55 -12.46
CA LYS A 143 18.83 -26.26 -12.79
C LYS A 143 17.80 -25.25 -13.32
N GLU A 144 16.80 -25.75 -14.05
CA GLU A 144 15.64 -25.00 -14.54
C GLU A 144 14.89 -24.27 -13.41
N ASP A 145 14.72 -24.90 -12.24
CA ASP A 145 14.02 -24.31 -11.09
C ASP A 145 14.82 -23.13 -10.49
N ILE A 146 16.15 -23.21 -10.56
CA ILE A 146 17.08 -22.17 -10.08
C ILE A 146 17.14 -21.01 -11.07
N ASP A 147 17.16 -21.30 -12.36
CA ASP A 147 17.18 -20.31 -13.43
C ASP A 147 15.85 -19.53 -13.46
N GLU A 148 14.71 -20.20 -13.27
CA GLU A 148 13.40 -19.54 -13.14
C GLU A 148 13.35 -18.59 -11.93
N TYR A 149 13.91 -19.01 -10.79
CA TYR A 149 14.04 -18.17 -9.59
C TYR A 149 14.90 -16.94 -9.82
N ALA A 150 16.06 -17.11 -10.47
CA ALA A 150 16.95 -15.99 -10.79
C ALA A 150 16.23 -14.93 -11.64
N ILE A 151 15.53 -15.37 -12.70
CA ILE A 151 14.79 -14.47 -13.59
C ILE A 151 13.67 -13.75 -12.83
N HIS A 152 12.89 -14.43 -11.99
CA HIS A 152 11.77 -13.83 -11.26
C HIS A 152 12.18 -12.71 -10.29
N PHE A 153 13.40 -12.78 -9.75
CA PHE A 153 13.98 -11.76 -8.87
C PHE A 153 14.80 -10.68 -9.59
N GLY A 154 14.85 -10.72 -10.93
CA GLY A 154 15.57 -9.75 -11.75
C GLY A 154 17.07 -10.05 -11.89
N TYR A 155 17.51 -11.26 -11.53
CA TYR A 155 18.83 -11.75 -11.87
C TYR A 155 18.77 -12.34 -13.28
N HIS A 156 19.21 -11.57 -14.26
CA HIS A 156 19.49 -12.12 -15.58
C HIS A 156 20.70 -13.04 -15.47
N SER A 157 20.56 -14.32 -15.83
CA SER A 157 21.69 -15.22 -15.92
C SER A 157 22.61 -14.71 -17.04
N PHE A 158 23.82 -14.27 -16.67
CA PHE A 158 24.89 -14.00 -17.62
C PHE A 158 25.39 -15.34 -18.18
N ASN A 159 24.64 -15.95 -19.10
CA ASN A 159 25.18 -16.98 -19.98
C ASN A 159 25.76 -16.31 -21.23
N HIS A 160 26.92 -15.69 -21.06
CA HIS A 160 27.93 -15.60 -22.11
C HIS A 160 29.08 -16.51 -21.69
N TYR A 161 28.99 -17.79 -22.05
CA TYR A 161 30.18 -18.61 -22.20
C TYR A 161 30.11 -19.23 -23.60
N LYS A 162 31.10 -18.81 -24.41
CA LYS A 162 31.48 -19.38 -25.70
C LYS A 162 31.82 -20.86 -25.57
#